data_AF-A0A2P6TIT6-F1
#
_entry.id   AF-A0A2P6TIT6-F1
#
_cell.length_a   1.000
_cell.length_b   1.000
_cell.length_c   1.000
_cell.angle_alpha   90.00
_cell.angle_beta   90.00
_cell.angle_gamma   90.00
#
_symmetry.space_group_name_H-M   'P 1'
#
loop_
_entity.id
_entity.type
_entity.pdbx_description
1 polymer ?
#
loop_
_entity_poly.entity_id
_entity_poly.type
_entity_poly.pdbx_seq_one_letter_code
_entity_poly.pdbx_strand_id
1 'polypeptide(L)'
;MEAAHLPASPSSRLQALAALRAQLQGVEASVELLECLAAQLPSVPDSSLFADVGSAPAAPSDQAQAAAWGAAAAAHLQLLAELVARLDAVALGMEALAASGSSEAAAGPPGSLRIEELDAAAPTTRLPAALVLATALFGSSDAELAPLRPWAAEPAAAAAQQLLAALASKLAGVLEQRRQEGQQTSSQPGALLLEVSTTTKAAASTHTCQPEAVQQLLALAMQPVVQQLRPVLAAKVEHSKHKSARLEPYTGPGEFERCVAAGQLAWLLRQLSGRQLSAATSAAMPLLLQASEDPFPPVQACALWSLQHRAAAGQAGDLKPHARLLLPAVKRGLEGASDAAFPAAAAAAIDVVARLEGPNPYARSYHDVMTILLGEGELGGHNPERAAAWLAAAPPLFPRLGLQLASHFSRLMPLLLGWCRAPQQHVRLAALAALLEAIRMTWPRIPVHTAVLWGVLRRVHSEETQCSTVIGSAEQGPATVAAAAVDCALALWFAGGTAFQSELMTAKGSAQDELLQAVMQRLEECAEEEQEAAGPADAAQQEQQAQQPLVQML
;
A
#
# COMPACT_ATOMS: atom_id res chain seq x y z
N MET A 1 39.53 6.13 19.59
CA MET A 1 38.40 6.24 20.52
C MET A 1 38.08 4.84 21.00
N GLU A 2 38.13 4.57 22.31
CA GLU A 2 37.50 3.34 22.83
C GLU A 2 36.05 3.34 22.33
N ALA A 3 35.58 2.23 21.76
CA ALA A 3 34.26 2.13 21.17
C ALA A 3 33.22 2.53 22.22
N ALA A 4 32.68 3.74 22.10
CA ALA A 4 31.75 4.28 23.05
C ALA A 4 30.46 3.48 22.94
N HIS A 5 30.31 2.44 23.77
CA HIS A 5 29.07 1.69 23.86
C HIS A 5 27.99 2.63 24.38
N LEU A 6 27.03 2.98 23.52
CA LEU A 6 25.87 3.76 23.93
C LEU A 6 25.09 2.98 25.00
N PRO A 7 24.63 3.65 26.08
CA PRO A 7 23.86 2.99 27.11
C PRO A 7 22.51 2.48 26.57
N ALA A 8 21.97 1.44 27.23
CA ALA A 8 20.68 0.84 26.87
C ALA A 8 19.49 1.76 27.20
N SER A 9 19.57 2.51 28.31
CA SER A 9 18.53 3.46 28.71
C SER A 9 18.41 4.61 27.69
N PRO A 10 17.19 4.96 27.22
CA PRO A 10 16.99 6.02 26.23
C PRO A 10 17.44 7.39 26.76
N SER A 11 17.21 7.68 28.06
CA SER A 11 17.62 8.95 28.68
C SER A 11 19.13 9.08 28.78
N SER A 12 19.82 8.01 29.19
CA SER A 12 21.28 7.98 29.23
C SER A 12 21.87 8.07 27.82
N ARG A 13 21.19 7.47 26.83
CA ARG A 13 21.61 7.49 25.43
C ARG A 13 21.53 8.89 24.85
N LEU A 14 20.46 9.63 25.15
CA LEU A 14 20.33 11.04 24.78
C LEU A 14 21.47 11.90 25.34
N GLN A 15 21.83 11.71 26.61
CA GLN A 15 22.95 12.43 27.23
C GLN A 15 24.30 12.08 26.57
N ALA A 16 24.53 10.80 26.28
CA ALA A 16 25.73 10.34 25.59
C ALA A 16 25.83 10.91 24.16
N LEU A 17 24.73 10.93 23.41
CA LEU A 17 24.68 11.50 22.06
C LEU A 17 24.90 13.01 22.08
N ALA A 18 24.36 13.73 23.06
CA ALA A 18 24.59 15.16 23.23
C ALA A 18 26.07 15.46 23.55
N ALA A 19 26.69 14.67 24.42
CA ALA A 19 28.12 14.80 24.74
C ALA A 19 29.00 14.50 23.51
N LEU A 20 28.67 13.45 22.75
CA LEU A 20 29.40 13.08 21.53
C LEU A 20 29.27 14.16 20.45
N ARG A 21 28.08 14.75 20.28
CA ARG A 21 27.85 15.87 19.36
C ARG A 21 28.68 17.11 19.74
N ALA A 22 28.80 17.41 21.03
CA ALA A 22 29.65 18.50 21.51
C ALA A 22 31.15 18.23 21.24
N GLN A 23 31.61 17.00 21.44
CA GLN A 23 33.00 16.60 21.11
C GLN A 23 33.30 16.71 19.61
N LEU A 24 32.33 16.41 18.76
CA LEU A 24 32.48 16.48 17.31
C LEU A 24 32.60 17.91 16.78
N GLN A 25 32.35 18.96 17.57
CA GLN A 25 32.56 20.34 17.09
C GLN A 25 34.04 20.68 16.84
N GLY A 26 34.99 19.88 17.35
CA GLY A 26 36.43 20.13 17.19
C GLY A 26 37.26 18.99 16.57
N VAL A 27 36.63 17.89 16.14
CA VAL A 27 37.34 16.68 15.65
C VAL A 27 36.97 16.43 14.19
N GLU A 28 37.96 16.04 13.38
CA GLU A 28 37.73 15.58 12.00
C GLU A 28 36.83 14.33 12.02
N ALA A 29 35.73 14.37 11.26
CA ALA A 29 34.83 13.22 11.15
C ALA A 29 35.55 12.06 10.46
N SER A 30 35.50 10.87 11.05
CA SER A 30 36.08 9.65 10.47
C SER A 30 34.99 8.68 10.03
N VAL A 31 35.29 7.89 8.99
CA VAL A 31 34.41 6.81 8.51
C VAL A 31 34.20 5.75 9.58
N GLU A 32 35.24 5.43 10.35
CA GLU A 32 35.16 4.45 11.46
C GLU A 32 34.12 4.85 12.52
N LEU A 33 34.03 6.15 12.85
CA LEU A 33 33.03 6.63 13.80
C LEU A 33 31.62 6.50 13.20
N LEU A 34 31.47 6.83 11.92
CA LEU A 34 30.18 6.71 11.23
C LEU A 34 29.74 5.25 11.13
N GLU A 35 30.63 4.32 10.79
CA GLU A 35 30.37 2.88 10.77
C GLU A 35 30.02 2.36 12.17
N CYS A 36 30.75 2.80 13.19
CA CYS A 36 30.47 2.42 14.58
C CYS A 36 29.08 2.92 15.01
N LEU A 37 28.75 4.18 14.75
CA LEU A 37 27.43 4.75 15.08
C LEU A 37 26.31 4.10 14.26
N ALA A 38 26.51 3.86 12.97
CA ALA A 38 25.54 3.16 12.12
C ALA A 38 25.29 1.73 12.60
N ALA A 39 26.33 1.02 13.04
CA ALA A 39 26.21 -0.32 13.62
C ALA A 39 25.60 -0.32 15.03
N GLN A 40 25.76 0.77 15.79
CA GLN A 40 25.16 0.96 17.12
C GLN A 40 23.73 1.50 17.06
N LEU A 41 23.32 2.06 15.92
CA LEU A 41 21.92 2.34 15.68
C LEU A 41 21.21 0.99 15.84
N PRO A 42 20.21 0.89 16.73
CA PRO A 42 19.58 -0.40 16.99
C PRO A 42 19.09 -0.93 15.65
N SER A 43 19.77 -1.95 15.11
CA SER A 43 19.29 -2.69 13.94
C SER A 43 17.89 -3.23 14.21
N VAL A 44 17.57 -3.37 15.50
CA VAL A 44 16.37 -3.92 16.08
C VAL A 44 16.10 -3.11 17.36
N PRO A 45 14.98 -2.36 17.48
CA PRO A 45 14.56 -1.79 18.76
C PRO A 45 14.57 -2.87 19.86
N ASP A 46 14.90 -2.50 21.10
CA ASP A 46 14.96 -3.49 22.18
C ASP A 46 13.58 -4.14 22.34
N SER A 47 13.47 -5.42 21.97
CA SER A 47 12.21 -6.18 22.00
C SER A 47 11.54 -6.14 23.37
N SER A 48 12.30 -5.95 24.46
CA SER A 48 11.73 -5.82 25.81
C SER A 48 10.90 -4.56 26.03
N LEU A 49 11.05 -3.55 25.18
CA LEU A 49 10.31 -2.28 25.23
C LEU A 49 8.96 -2.34 24.49
N PHE A 50 8.78 -3.35 23.63
CA PHE A 50 7.59 -3.51 22.81
C PHE A 50 6.88 -4.76 23.29
N ALA A 51 5.62 -4.62 23.71
CA ALA A 51 4.89 -5.78 24.22
C ALA A 51 4.65 -6.78 23.07
N ASP A 52 5.09 -8.02 23.24
CA ASP A 52 4.75 -9.18 22.40
C ASP A 52 3.27 -9.55 22.59
N VAL A 53 2.35 -8.65 22.25
CA VAL A 53 0.92 -8.97 22.25
C VAL A 53 0.57 -9.56 20.90
N GLY A 54 0.78 -10.88 20.78
CA GLY A 54 0.23 -11.67 19.68
C GLY A 54 0.80 -11.31 18.31
N SER A 55 2.09 -11.58 18.11
CA SER A 55 2.81 -11.58 16.82
C SER A 55 3.22 -10.23 16.20
N ALA A 56 2.57 -9.11 16.53
CA ALA A 56 2.96 -7.79 16.02
C ALA A 56 3.68 -6.95 17.08
N PRO A 57 4.73 -6.19 16.71
CA PRO A 57 5.30 -5.22 17.63
C PRO A 57 4.26 -4.15 17.96
N ALA A 58 3.80 -4.14 19.21
CA ALA A 58 2.86 -3.15 19.70
C ALA A 58 3.62 -1.92 20.24
N ALA A 59 2.97 -0.75 20.20
CA ALA A 59 3.53 0.44 20.85
C ALA A 59 3.81 0.18 22.32
N PRO A 60 4.88 0.75 22.90
CA PRO A 60 5.17 0.62 24.32
C PRO A 60 3.95 1.08 25.11
N SER A 61 3.53 0.30 26.12
CA SER A 61 2.43 0.68 27.01
C SER A 61 2.72 1.99 27.75
N ASP A 62 4.00 2.27 27.99
CA ASP A 62 4.49 3.52 28.55
C ASP A 62 4.78 4.54 27.43
N GLN A 63 3.86 5.48 27.23
CA GLN A 63 4.01 6.57 26.27
C GLN A 63 5.25 7.43 26.53
N ALA A 64 5.68 7.60 27.79
CA ALA A 64 6.87 8.38 28.11
C ALA A 64 8.14 7.65 27.65
N GLN A 65 8.18 6.33 27.81
CA GLN A 65 9.26 5.50 27.31
C GLN A 65 9.32 5.48 25.78
N ALA A 66 8.15 5.38 25.12
CA ALA A 66 8.04 5.49 23.66
C ALA A 66 8.57 6.83 23.15
N ALA A 67 8.16 7.94 23.79
CA ALA A 67 8.60 9.29 23.43
C ALA A 67 10.11 9.47 23.66
N ALA A 68 10.65 8.98 24.78
CA ALA A 68 12.07 9.04 25.07
C ALA A 68 12.90 8.24 24.05
N TRP A 69 12.42 7.08 23.64
CA TRP A 69 13.06 6.26 22.61
C TRP A 69 13.02 6.96 21.24
N GLY A 70 11.87 7.51 20.84
CA GLY A 70 11.73 8.29 19.61
C GLY A 70 12.66 9.50 19.57
N ALA A 71 12.80 10.23 20.69
CA ALA A 71 13.74 11.33 20.81
C ALA A 71 15.20 10.87 20.71
N ALA A 72 15.57 9.75 21.35
CA ALA A 72 16.91 9.18 21.27
C ALA A 72 17.26 8.75 19.84
N ALA A 73 16.33 8.09 19.15
CA ALA A 73 16.49 7.73 17.74
C ALA A 73 16.64 8.96 16.83
N ALA A 74 15.80 9.98 17.02
CA ALA A 74 15.89 11.22 16.28
C ALA A 74 17.26 11.91 16.47
N ALA A 75 17.75 12.00 17.71
CA ALA A 75 19.07 12.57 18.00
C ALA A 75 20.21 11.77 17.35
N HIS A 76 20.11 10.44 17.33
CA HIS A 76 21.10 9.58 16.69
C HIS A 76 21.12 9.78 15.17
N LEU A 77 19.95 9.79 14.52
CA LEU A 77 19.83 10.02 13.08
C LEU A 77 20.29 11.42 12.66
N GLN A 78 19.99 12.45 13.46
CA GLN A 78 20.49 13.81 13.24
C GLN A 78 22.03 13.86 13.30
N LEU A 79 22.62 13.18 14.29
CA LEU A 79 24.07 13.10 14.40
C LEU A 79 24.70 12.41 13.18
N LEU A 80 24.10 11.31 12.71
CA LEU A 80 24.55 10.66 11.47
C LEU A 80 24.44 11.60 10.27
N ALA A 81 23.34 12.36 10.15
CA ALA A 81 23.16 13.33 9.07
C ALA A 81 24.24 14.43 9.10
N GLU A 82 24.61 14.91 10.29
CA GLU A 82 25.70 15.88 10.46
C GLU A 82 27.06 15.31 10.07
N LEU A 83 27.35 14.07 10.44
CA LEU A 83 28.59 13.38 10.05
C LEU A 83 28.66 13.15 8.54
N VAL A 84 27.57 12.67 7.94
CA VAL A 84 27.45 12.50 6.48
C VAL A 84 27.66 13.82 5.75
N ALA A 85 27.13 14.94 6.28
CA ALA A 85 27.33 16.25 5.68
C ALA A 85 28.80 16.67 5.63
N ARG A 86 29.61 16.27 6.64
CA ARG A 86 31.03 16.62 6.77
C ARG A 86 31.97 15.71 5.97
N LEU A 87 31.59 14.46 5.74
CA LEU A 87 32.41 13.52 4.96
C LEU A 87 32.28 13.81 3.45
N ASP A 88 33.33 13.50 2.70
CA ASP A 88 33.29 13.54 1.24
C ASP A 88 32.58 12.29 0.68
N ALA A 89 32.24 12.32 -0.62
CA ALA A 89 31.50 11.24 -1.24
C ALA A 89 32.32 9.95 -1.42
N VAL A 90 33.65 10.07 -1.50
CA VAL A 90 34.60 8.95 -1.63
C VAL A 90 34.66 8.16 -0.32
N ALA A 91 34.85 8.84 0.81
CA ALA A 91 34.87 8.27 2.14
C ALA A 91 33.55 7.58 2.50
N LEU A 92 32.42 8.12 2.01
CA LEU A 92 31.11 7.49 2.16
C LEU A 92 30.90 6.28 1.24
N GLY A 93 31.79 6.01 0.28
CA GLY A 93 31.61 4.91 -0.68
C GLY A 93 30.56 5.19 -1.77
N MET A 94 30.17 6.44 -1.99
CA MET A 94 29.12 6.81 -2.95
C MET A 94 29.55 6.58 -4.41
N GLU A 95 30.84 6.65 -4.70
CA GLU A 95 31.38 6.32 -6.02
C GLU A 95 31.24 4.83 -6.35
N ALA A 96 31.46 3.96 -5.36
CA ALA A 96 31.26 2.53 -5.52
C ALA A 96 29.79 2.21 -5.76
N LEU A 97 28.88 2.86 -5.01
CA LEU A 97 27.44 2.74 -5.20
C LEU A 97 26.97 3.27 -6.57
N ALA A 98 27.54 4.38 -7.03
CA ALA A 98 27.23 4.90 -8.36
C ALA A 98 27.77 3.99 -9.49
N ALA A 99 28.91 3.32 -9.27
CA ALA A 99 29.51 2.41 -10.25
C ALA A 99 28.76 1.09 -10.39
N SER A 100 28.16 0.57 -9.31
CA SER A 100 27.37 -0.65 -9.38
C SER A 100 26.12 -0.48 -10.27
N GLY A 101 25.50 0.70 -10.28
CA GLY A 101 24.32 0.97 -11.11
C GLY A 101 24.58 1.03 -12.61
N SER A 102 25.79 1.40 -13.05
CA SER A 102 26.09 1.54 -14.48
C SER A 102 26.34 0.22 -15.21
N SER A 103 26.78 -0.83 -14.49
CA SER A 103 27.18 -2.11 -15.11
C SER A 103 25.98 -2.91 -15.62
N GLU A 104 24.79 -2.79 -15.01
CA GLU A 104 23.61 -3.57 -15.38
C GLU A 104 22.85 -3.01 -16.59
N ALA A 105 22.92 -1.70 -16.85
CA ALA A 105 22.16 -1.07 -17.92
C ALA A 105 22.70 -1.38 -19.33
N ALA A 106 23.94 -1.87 -19.45
CA ALA A 106 24.65 -1.92 -20.72
C ALA A 106 24.58 -3.26 -21.47
N ALA A 107 24.10 -4.36 -20.89
CA ALA A 107 24.24 -5.67 -21.55
C ALA A 107 23.14 -6.68 -21.21
N GLY A 108 21.99 -6.61 -21.90
CA GLY A 108 21.15 -7.79 -22.11
C GLY A 108 19.63 -7.55 -21.99
N PRO A 109 18.82 -8.43 -22.60
CA PRO A 109 17.37 -8.37 -22.48
C PRO A 109 16.94 -8.53 -21.00
N PRO A 110 15.93 -7.76 -20.56
CA PRO A 110 15.41 -7.83 -19.19
C PRO A 110 14.86 -9.24 -18.92
N GLY A 111 15.61 -10.06 -18.17
CA GLY A 111 15.17 -11.41 -17.81
C GLY A 111 16.26 -12.45 -17.55
N SER A 112 17.54 -12.13 -17.81
CA SER A 112 18.66 -13.07 -17.61
C SER A 112 19.66 -12.55 -16.57
N LEU A 113 19.21 -12.30 -15.33
CA LEU A 113 20.13 -12.07 -14.21
C LEU A 113 20.70 -13.41 -13.75
N ARG A 114 22.02 -13.60 -13.90
CA ARG A 114 22.73 -14.76 -13.34
C ARG A 114 22.81 -14.59 -11.82
N ILE A 115 22.10 -15.44 -11.10
CA ILE A 115 22.01 -15.43 -9.63
C ILE A 115 23.39 -15.65 -8.96
N GLU A 116 24.37 -16.21 -9.67
CA GLU A 116 25.69 -16.58 -9.11
C GLU A 116 26.68 -15.42 -8.94
N GLU A 117 26.48 -14.26 -9.57
CA GLU A 117 27.34 -13.08 -9.37
C GLU A 117 26.86 -12.14 -8.24
N LEU A 118 25.75 -12.47 -7.58
CA LEU A 118 25.15 -11.61 -6.55
C LEU A 118 25.83 -11.68 -5.17
N ASP A 119 26.76 -12.62 -4.91
CA ASP A 119 27.21 -12.91 -3.54
C ASP A 119 28.44 -12.11 -3.08
N ALA A 120 29.03 -11.26 -3.94
CA ALA A 120 30.20 -10.45 -3.59
C ALA A 120 29.95 -8.95 -3.74
N ALA A 121 29.07 -8.37 -2.92
CA ALA A 121 29.09 -6.90 -2.78
C ALA A 121 30.44 -6.44 -2.23
N ALA A 122 31.03 -5.48 -2.91
CA ALA A 122 32.25 -4.84 -2.46
C ALA A 122 32.03 -4.28 -1.04
N PRO A 123 32.99 -4.41 -0.12
CA PRO A 123 32.86 -3.90 1.25
C PRO A 123 32.54 -2.39 1.29
N THR A 124 32.92 -1.65 0.24
CA THR A 124 32.72 -0.21 0.10
C THR A 124 31.26 0.22 -0.11
N THR A 125 30.35 -0.66 -0.56
CA THR A 125 28.92 -0.31 -0.70
C THR A 125 28.10 -0.55 0.56
N ARG A 126 28.71 -1.13 1.61
CA ARG A 126 28.00 -1.51 2.84
C ARG A 126 27.53 -0.32 3.65
N LEU A 127 28.34 0.74 3.73
CA LEU A 127 28.03 1.91 4.54
C LEU A 127 26.81 2.70 4.03
N PRO A 128 26.72 3.10 2.74
CA PRO A 128 25.50 3.73 2.22
C PRO A 128 24.27 2.86 2.41
N ALA A 129 24.38 1.55 2.18
CA ALA A 129 23.27 0.62 2.35
C ALA A 129 22.82 0.52 3.82
N ALA A 130 23.75 0.48 4.76
CA ALA A 130 23.46 0.46 6.19
C ALA A 130 22.76 1.76 6.64
N LEU A 131 23.21 2.91 6.14
CA LEU A 131 22.56 4.20 6.44
C LEU A 131 21.16 4.28 5.81
N VAL A 132 20.97 3.76 4.60
CA VAL A 132 19.64 3.66 3.97
C VAL A 132 18.73 2.74 4.79
N LEU A 133 19.21 1.60 5.29
CA LEU A 133 18.46 0.74 6.20
C LEU A 133 18.11 1.43 7.53
N ALA A 134 19.05 2.18 8.10
CA ALA A 134 18.80 3.00 9.28
C ALA A 134 17.67 4.00 9.02
N THR A 135 17.62 4.64 7.86
CA THR A 135 16.53 5.57 7.53
C THR A 135 15.20 4.85 7.30
N ALA A 136 15.22 3.66 6.68
CA ALA A 136 14.04 2.84 6.44
C ALA A 136 13.39 2.32 7.73
N LEU A 137 14.19 2.13 8.77
CA LEU A 137 13.71 1.73 10.10
C LEU A 137 12.74 2.75 10.69
N PHE A 138 12.94 4.04 10.42
CA PHE A 138 12.21 5.15 11.05
C PHE A 138 11.32 5.97 10.11
N GLY A 139 11.32 5.70 8.81
CA GLY A 139 10.52 6.50 7.86
C GLY A 139 9.00 6.32 8.08
N SER A 140 8.29 7.39 8.48
CA SER A 140 6.90 7.31 8.97
C SER A 140 5.80 7.94 8.10
N SER A 141 5.97 8.09 6.78
CA SER A 141 4.96 8.79 5.96
C SER A 141 3.72 7.95 5.60
N ASP A 142 3.60 6.73 6.10
CA ASP A 142 2.68 5.75 5.54
C ASP A 142 1.71 5.20 6.59
N ALA A 143 0.42 5.53 6.43
CA ALA A 143 -0.64 5.12 7.33
C ALA A 143 -0.80 3.60 7.40
N GLU A 144 -0.51 2.87 6.30
CA GLU A 144 -0.64 1.41 6.23
C GLU A 144 0.47 0.69 7.02
N LEU A 145 1.68 1.27 7.03
CA LEU A 145 2.84 0.71 7.73
C LEU A 145 3.04 1.27 9.14
N ALA A 146 2.38 2.39 9.49
CA ALA A 146 2.43 2.99 10.81
C ALA A 146 2.05 2.02 11.95
N PRO A 147 0.95 1.23 11.87
CA PRO A 147 0.60 0.30 12.94
C PRO A 147 1.62 -0.83 13.12
N LEU A 148 2.37 -1.17 12.07
CA LEU A 148 3.40 -2.21 12.09
C LEU A 148 4.76 -1.69 12.57
N ARG A 149 4.91 -0.36 12.73
CA ARG A 149 6.17 0.30 13.09
C ARG A 149 5.92 1.35 14.17
N PRO A 150 5.46 0.94 15.36
CA PRO A 150 5.17 1.88 16.44
C PRO A 150 6.39 2.67 16.93
N TRP A 151 7.59 2.20 16.61
CA TRP A 151 8.84 2.86 16.93
C TRP A 151 9.16 4.04 15.98
N ALA A 152 8.55 4.14 14.80
CA ALA A 152 8.81 5.21 13.83
C ALA A 152 8.12 6.53 14.22
N ALA A 153 8.48 7.08 15.38
CA ALA A 153 7.96 8.35 15.86
C ALA A 153 8.26 9.50 14.87
N GLU A 154 7.34 10.46 14.75
CA GLU A 154 7.46 11.63 13.88
C GLU A 154 8.83 12.34 13.92
N PRO A 155 9.45 12.64 15.08
CA PRO A 155 10.77 13.28 15.10
C PRO A 155 11.87 12.39 14.52
N ALA A 156 11.79 11.07 14.72
CA ALA A 156 12.76 10.12 14.17
C ALA A 156 12.59 10.01 12.64
N ALA A 157 11.35 10.05 12.14
CA ALA A 157 11.07 10.07 10.72
C ALA A 157 11.59 11.34 10.02
N ALA A 158 11.40 12.51 10.64
CA ALA A 158 11.95 13.76 10.14
C ALA A 158 13.49 13.72 10.09
N ALA A 159 14.12 13.18 11.13
CA ALA A 159 15.57 12.99 11.16
C ALA A 159 16.07 11.98 10.10
N ALA A 160 15.33 10.89 9.87
CA ALA A 160 15.62 9.93 8.81
C ALA A 160 15.55 10.56 7.41
N GLN A 161 14.55 11.43 7.17
CA GLN A 161 14.44 12.19 5.91
C GLN A 161 15.61 13.16 5.73
N GLN A 162 16.08 13.81 6.80
CA GLN A 162 17.27 14.69 6.75
C GLN A 162 18.53 13.89 6.39
N LEU A 163 18.73 12.72 7.00
CA LEU A 163 19.84 11.83 6.68
C LEU A 163 19.80 11.37 5.21
N LEU A 164 18.62 11.00 4.70
CA LEU A 164 18.44 10.63 3.29
C LEU A 164 18.73 11.79 2.34
N ALA A 165 18.25 13.00 2.66
CA ALA A 165 18.51 14.18 1.85
C ALA A 165 20.03 14.49 1.81
N ALA A 166 20.73 14.37 2.94
CA ALA A 166 22.17 14.53 3.02
C ALA A 166 22.90 13.51 2.13
N LEU A 167 22.56 12.22 2.23
CA LEU A 167 23.13 11.18 1.37
C LEU A 167 22.83 11.43 -0.12
N ALA A 168 21.59 11.76 -0.46
CA ALA A 168 21.17 12.03 -1.82
C ALA A 168 21.96 13.20 -2.44
N SER A 169 22.22 14.26 -1.65
CA SER A 169 23.05 15.39 -2.11
C SER A 169 24.49 14.99 -2.45
N LYS A 170 25.08 14.08 -1.66
CA LYS A 170 26.45 13.57 -1.91
C LYS A 170 26.48 12.72 -3.17
N LEU A 171 25.48 11.87 -3.36
CA LEU A 171 25.35 11.06 -4.57
C LEU A 171 25.16 11.93 -5.82
N ALA A 172 24.32 12.96 -5.74
CA ALA A 172 24.07 13.87 -6.85
C ALA A 172 25.36 14.52 -7.36
N GLY A 173 26.24 14.96 -6.44
CA GLY A 173 27.56 15.50 -6.80
C GLY A 173 28.44 14.50 -7.55
N VAL A 174 28.48 13.23 -7.11
CA VAL A 174 29.25 12.16 -7.78
C VAL A 174 28.71 11.89 -9.19
N LEU A 175 27.38 11.83 -9.34
CA LEU A 175 26.75 11.58 -10.63
C LEU A 175 26.97 12.75 -11.61
N GLU A 176 26.95 13.98 -11.13
CA GLU A 176 27.24 15.17 -11.93
C GLU A 176 28.70 15.21 -12.37
N GLN A 177 29.65 14.92 -11.47
CA GLN A 177 31.07 14.84 -11.81
C GLN A 177 31.32 13.79 -12.90
N ARG A 178 30.75 12.59 -12.78
CA ARG A 178 30.87 11.54 -13.80
C ARG A 178 30.27 11.95 -15.14
N ARG A 179 29.16 12.69 -15.13
CA ARG A 179 28.55 13.21 -16.35
C ARG A 179 29.49 14.19 -17.05
N GLN A 180 30.18 15.07 -16.30
CA GLN A 180 31.15 16.01 -16.84
C GLN A 180 32.40 15.30 -17.39
N GLU A 181 32.93 14.30 -16.68
CA GLU A 181 34.06 13.48 -17.13
C GLU A 181 33.73 12.69 -18.40
N GLY A 182 32.52 12.15 -18.51
CA GLY A 182 32.02 11.48 -19.72
C GLY A 182 31.94 12.43 -20.92
N GLN A 183 31.47 13.67 -20.72
CA GLN A 183 31.42 14.68 -21.79
C GLN A 183 32.80 15.11 -22.29
N GLN A 184 33.81 15.12 -21.43
CA GLN A 184 35.18 15.48 -21.82
C GLN A 184 35.89 14.35 -22.58
N THR A 185 35.56 13.09 -22.27
CA THR A 185 36.22 11.92 -22.86
C THR A 185 35.55 11.42 -24.14
N SER A 186 34.25 11.69 -24.34
CA SER A 186 33.55 11.30 -25.57
C SER A 186 33.38 12.47 -26.54
N SER A 187 34.31 12.63 -27.48
CA SER A 187 34.08 13.39 -28.72
C SER A 187 33.20 12.62 -29.74
N GLN A 188 32.64 11.48 -29.34
CA GLN A 188 31.71 10.70 -30.15
C GLN A 188 30.25 10.96 -29.74
N PRO A 189 29.44 11.56 -30.63
CA PRO A 189 28.02 11.77 -30.38
C PRO A 189 27.30 10.43 -30.60
N GLY A 190 27.01 9.69 -29.53
CA GLY A 190 26.28 8.42 -29.71
C GLY A 190 25.76 7.68 -28.49
N ALA A 191 26.23 7.93 -27.26
CA ALA A 191 25.90 7.08 -26.11
C ALA A 191 25.37 7.86 -24.89
N LEU A 192 24.35 8.69 -25.08
CA LEU A 192 23.57 9.25 -23.97
C LEU A 192 22.43 8.29 -23.59
N LEU A 193 22.77 7.23 -22.86
CA LEU A 193 21.80 6.29 -22.28
C LEU A 193 21.62 6.56 -20.79
N LEU A 194 20.98 7.69 -20.47
CA LEU A 194 20.21 7.95 -19.23
C LEU A 194 19.65 9.39 -19.22
N GLU A 195 19.24 9.92 -20.38
CA GLU A 195 18.35 11.09 -20.36
C GLU A 195 16.99 10.64 -19.82
N VAL A 196 16.82 10.86 -18.52
CA VAL A 196 15.56 10.79 -17.81
C VAL A 196 14.64 11.82 -18.45
N SER A 197 13.80 11.37 -19.38
CA SER A 197 12.77 12.18 -20.01
C SER A 197 11.82 12.68 -18.91
N THR A 198 11.91 13.96 -18.56
CA THR A 198 11.09 14.65 -17.54
C THR A 198 9.64 14.87 -17.97
N THR A 199 9.16 14.18 -19.01
CA THR A 199 7.83 14.37 -19.59
C THR A 199 6.95 13.13 -19.40
N THR A 200 6.59 12.84 -18.16
CA THR A 200 5.39 12.02 -17.91
C THR A 200 4.45 12.75 -16.97
N LYS A 201 3.27 13.07 -17.51
CA LYS A 201 2.13 13.68 -16.82
C LYS A 201 1.68 12.67 -15.76
N ALA A 202 2.12 12.86 -14.52
CA ALA A 202 1.82 11.95 -13.42
C ALA A 202 0.30 11.95 -13.16
N ALA A 203 -0.32 10.78 -13.30
CA ALA A 203 -1.67 10.56 -12.79
C ALA A 203 -1.65 10.74 -11.27
N ALA A 204 -2.68 11.40 -10.74
CA ALA A 204 -2.83 11.72 -9.33
C ALA A 204 -2.80 10.44 -8.47
N SER A 205 -1.62 10.09 -7.98
CA SER A 205 -1.48 9.16 -6.86
C SER A 205 -1.24 10.00 -5.63
N THR A 206 -1.93 9.67 -4.55
CA THR A 206 -1.90 10.37 -3.25
C THR A 206 -0.59 10.15 -2.48
N HIS A 207 0.36 9.42 -3.06
CA HIS A 207 1.65 9.15 -2.43
C HIS A 207 2.60 10.33 -2.64
N THR A 208 3.12 10.85 -1.53
CA THR A 208 4.15 11.88 -1.51
C THR A 208 5.43 11.32 -2.13
N CYS A 209 5.60 11.59 -3.42
CA CYS A 209 6.76 11.12 -4.17
C CYS A 209 8.02 11.82 -3.63
N GLN A 210 9.02 11.04 -3.22
CA GLN A 210 10.30 11.57 -2.72
C GLN A 210 11.02 12.40 -3.80
N PRO A 211 11.90 13.34 -3.43
CA PRO A 211 12.74 14.04 -4.41
C PRO A 211 13.51 13.06 -5.30
N GLU A 212 13.69 13.39 -6.58
CA GLU A 212 14.31 12.49 -7.56
C GLU A 212 15.68 11.96 -7.12
N ALA A 213 16.52 12.82 -6.53
CA ALA A 213 17.84 12.45 -6.00
C ALA A 213 17.75 11.37 -4.89
N VAL A 214 16.71 11.45 -4.04
CA VAL A 214 16.47 10.44 -3.00
C VAL A 214 16.04 9.13 -3.65
N GLN A 215 15.13 9.16 -4.63
CA GLN A 215 14.71 7.94 -5.31
C GLN A 215 15.91 7.27 -6.03
N GLN A 216 16.77 8.05 -6.69
CA GLN A 216 17.99 7.54 -7.34
C GLN A 216 18.92 6.85 -6.34
N LEU A 217 19.14 7.46 -5.15
CA LEU A 217 19.90 6.84 -4.07
C LEU A 217 19.29 5.51 -3.64
N LEU A 218 17.98 5.49 -3.38
CA LEU A 218 17.27 4.30 -2.92
C LEU A 218 17.31 3.18 -3.98
N ALA A 219 17.21 3.52 -5.26
CA ALA A 219 17.29 2.58 -6.36
C ALA A 219 18.66 1.91 -6.44
N LEU A 220 19.75 2.69 -6.33
CA LEU A 220 21.12 2.16 -6.33
C LEU A 220 21.44 1.35 -5.07
N ALA A 221 20.91 1.78 -3.92
CA ALA A 221 21.09 1.08 -2.65
C ALA A 221 20.26 -0.21 -2.54
N MET A 222 19.27 -0.43 -3.41
CA MET A 222 18.34 -1.56 -3.27
C MET A 222 19.05 -2.92 -3.27
N GLN A 223 19.99 -3.16 -4.19
CA GLN A 223 20.69 -4.44 -4.28
C GLN A 223 21.54 -4.77 -3.03
N PRO A 224 22.43 -3.88 -2.55
CA PRO A 224 23.19 -4.16 -1.33
C PRO A 224 22.28 -4.24 -0.09
N VAL A 225 21.18 -3.48 -0.05
CA VAL A 225 20.18 -3.60 1.02
C VAL A 225 19.49 -4.97 1.01
N VAL A 226 19.04 -5.44 -0.15
CA VAL A 226 18.43 -6.77 -0.30
C VAL A 226 19.39 -7.86 0.17
N GLN A 227 20.68 -7.76 -0.15
CA GLN A 227 21.69 -8.71 0.34
C GLN A 227 21.83 -8.70 1.87
N GLN A 228 21.74 -7.52 2.51
CA GLN A 228 21.79 -7.40 3.97
C GLN A 228 20.53 -7.94 4.65
N LEU A 229 19.35 -7.77 4.04
CA LEU A 229 18.08 -8.25 4.57
C LEU A 229 17.83 -9.75 4.32
N ARG A 230 18.45 -10.31 3.27
CA ARG A 230 18.32 -11.72 2.90
C ARG A 230 18.55 -12.72 4.03
N PRO A 231 19.61 -12.65 4.87
CA PRO A 231 19.80 -13.62 5.95
C PRO A 231 18.66 -13.62 6.98
N VAL A 232 17.99 -12.47 7.18
CA VAL A 232 16.88 -12.34 8.13
C VAL A 232 15.59 -12.87 7.52
N LEU A 233 15.25 -12.44 6.30
CA LEU A 233 13.97 -12.77 5.65
C LEU A 233 13.94 -14.14 4.98
N ALA A 234 15.08 -14.61 4.44
CA ALA A 234 15.17 -15.89 3.74
C ALA A 234 15.41 -17.07 4.69
N ALA A 235 15.69 -16.82 5.97
CA ALA A 235 15.77 -17.88 6.96
C ALA A 235 14.44 -18.65 6.96
N LYS A 236 14.48 -19.99 6.90
CA LYS A 236 13.25 -20.78 6.96
C LYS A 236 12.86 -21.01 8.41
N VAL A 237 11.62 -20.69 8.76
CA VAL A 237 11.03 -21.06 10.05
C VAL A 237 10.56 -22.51 9.96
N GLU A 238 11.50 -23.45 9.95
CA GLU A 238 11.18 -24.87 9.98
C GLU A 238 10.87 -25.28 11.42
N HIS A 239 9.58 -25.31 11.77
CA HIS A 239 9.14 -26.16 12.88
C HIS A 239 9.33 -27.59 12.41
N SER A 240 10.44 -28.23 12.81
CA SER A 240 10.73 -29.60 12.40
C SER A 240 9.59 -30.51 12.88
N LYS A 241 8.66 -30.85 11.97
CA LYS A 241 7.55 -31.78 12.21
C LYS A 241 8.04 -33.23 12.32
N HIS A 242 9.29 -33.44 12.76
CA HIS A 242 9.81 -34.77 12.95
C HIS A 242 9.14 -35.40 14.17
N LYS A 243 8.71 -36.66 14.00
CA LYS A 243 8.04 -37.50 14.98
C LYS A 243 8.87 -37.82 16.25
N SER A 244 10.06 -37.23 16.38
CA SER A 244 10.84 -37.25 17.60
C SER A 244 10.30 -36.18 18.54
N ALA A 245 9.91 -36.57 19.76
CA ALA A 245 9.28 -35.74 20.79
C ALA A 245 10.13 -34.56 21.32
N ARG A 246 11.12 -34.08 20.57
CA ARG A 246 11.95 -32.91 20.89
C ARG A 246 12.00 -31.99 19.68
N LEU A 247 11.18 -30.94 19.74
CA LEU A 247 11.33 -29.77 18.87
C LEU A 247 12.64 -29.10 19.27
N GLU A 248 13.63 -29.11 18.38
CA GLU A 248 14.79 -28.24 18.57
C GLU A 248 14.32 -26.79 18.49
N PRO A 249 14.72 -25.93 19.45
CA PRO A 249 14.32 -24.53 19.43
C PRO A 249 14.91 -23.87 18.18
N TYR A 250 14.07 -23.15 17.44
CA TYR A 250 14.47 -22.40 16.26
C TYR A 250 15.57 -21.40 16.63
N THR A 251 16.72 -21.49 15.96
CA THR A 251 17.91 -20.65 16.20
C THR A 251 18.05 -19.51 15.19
N GLY A 252 17.04 -19.30 14.35
CA GLY A 252 17.08 -18.25 13.35
C GLY A 252 16.69 -16.87 13.90
N PRO A 253 16.61 -15.86 13.03
CA PRO A 253 16.20 -14.51 13.40
C PRO A 253 14.81 -14.50 14.03
N GLY A 254 14.66 -13.71 15.10
CA GLY A 254 13.42 -13.59 15.86
C GLY A 254 12.28 -12.96 15.04
N GLU A 255 11.05 -13.14 15.51
CA GLU A 255 9.85 -12.56 14.87
C GLU A 255 9.97 -11.04 14.71
N PHE A 256 10.41 -10.37 15.77
CA PHE A 256 10.61 -8.93 15.77
C PHE A 256 11.66 -8.47 14.73
N GLU A 257 12.79 -9.17 14.62
CA GLU A 257 13.84 -8.86 13.64
C GLU A 257 13.35 -9.02 12.19
N ARG A 258 12.57 -10.08 11.93
CA ARG A 258 11.91 -10.29 10.63
C ARG A 258 10.93 -9.20 10.31
N CYS A 259 10.11 -8.79 11.29
CA CYS A 259 9.13 -7.72 11.11
C CYS A 259 9.82 -6.40 10.77
N VAL A 260 10.91 -6.08 11.47
CA VAL A 260 11.75 -4.90 11.19
C VAL A 260 12.32 -4.98 9.77
N ALA A 261 12.94 -6.09 9.39
CA ALA A 261 13.53 -6.28 8.07
C ALA A 261 12.49 -6.18 6.93
N ALA A 262 11.30 -6.78 7.12
CA ALA A 262 10.21 -6.71 6.15
C ALA A 262 9.64 -5.29 6.07
N GLY A 263 9.51 -4.60 7.21
CA GLY A 263 9.08 -3.20 7.26
C GLY A 263 10.06 -2.26 6.57
N GLN A 264 11.37 -2.48 6.72
CA GLN A 264 12.42 -1.73 6.01
C GLN A 264 12.31 -1.94 4.49
N LEU A 265 12.21 -3.20 4.05
CA LEU A 265 12.05 -3.53 2.63
C LEU A 265 10.78 -2.88 2.05
N ALA A 266 9.67 -2.98 2.78
CA ALA A 266 8.40 -2.41 2.36
C ALA A 266 8.46 -0.91 2.23
N TRP A 267 9.02 -0.23 3.23
CA TRP A 267 9.20 1.21 3.20
C TRP A 267 10.04 1.66 2.00
N LEU A 268 11.18 0.99 1.76
CA LEU A 268 12.09 1.33 0.66
C LEU A 268 11.41 1.21 -0.71
N LEU A 269 10.67 0.13 -0.95
CA LEU A 269 9.96 -0.06 -2.21
C LEU A 269 8.85 0.98 -2.42
N ARG A 270 8.22 1.42 -1.33
CA ARG A 270 7.15 2.41 -1.35
C ARG A 270 7.63 3.84 -1.59
N GLN A 271 8.89 4.13 -1.29
CA GLN A 271 9.51 5.42 -1.65
C GLN A 271 9.88 5.54 -3.13
N LEU A 272 9.90 4.42 -3.87
CA LEU A 272 10.30 4.40 -5.27
C LEU A 272 9.09 4.58 -6.19
N SER A 273 9.32 5.20 -7.34
CA SER A 273 8.31 5.38 -8.40
C SER A 273 8.91 5.17 -9.79
N GLY A 274 8.05 4.97 -10.81
CA GLY A 274 8.45 4.96 -12.22
C GLY A 274 9.48 3.88 -12.60
N ARG A 275 10.55 4.26 -13.31
CA ARG A 275 11.56 3.31 -13.83
C ARG A 275 12.44 2.72 -12.72
N GLN A 276 12.75 3.51 -11.70
CA GLN A 276 13.60 3.09 -10.58
C GLN A 276 12.93 2.00 -9.75
N LEU A 277 11.60 2.10 -9.66
CA LEU A 277 10.75 1.07 -9.09
C LEU A 277 11.00 -0.27 -9.85
N SER A 278 10.95 -0.34 -11.18
CA SER A 278 11.18 -1.59 -11.95
C SER A 278 12.44 -2.36 -11.52
N ALA A 279 13.62 -1.72 -11.59
CA ALA A 279 14.90 -2.34 -11.23
C ALA A 279 14.92 -2.84 -9.78
N ALA A 280 14.46 -1.99 -8.84
CA ALA A 280 14.40 -2.35 -7.44
C ALA A 280 13.51 -3.57 -7.14
N THR A 281 12.42 -3.76 -7.88
CA THR A 281 11.58 -4.97 -7.70
C THR A 281 12.21 -6.21 -8.23
N SER A 282 12.92 -6.15 -9.37
CA SER A 282 13.61 -7.34 -9.86
C SER A 282 14.57 -7.89 -8.79
N ALA A 283 15.29 -6.99 -8.11
CA ALA A 283 16.17 -7.35 -7.00
C ALA A 283 15.40 -7.85 -5.75
N ALA A 284 14.31 -7.18 -5.36
CA ALA A 284 13.59 -7.48 -4.13
C ALA A 284 12.57 -8.64 -4.23
N MET A 285 12.12 -9.01 -5.44
CA MET A 285 11.02 -9.95 -5.65
C MET A 285 11.22 -11.31 -4.96
N PRO A 286 12.40 -11.96 -5.01
CA PRO A 286 12.59 -13.23 -4.30
C PRO A 286 12.34 -13.12 -2.79
N LEU A 287 12.78 -12.03 -2.15
CA LEU A 287 12.53 -11.79 -0.72
C LEU A 287 11.08 -11.45 -0.44
N LEU A 288 10.42 -10.69 -1.31
CA LEU A 288 8.99 -10.38 -1.16
C LEU A 288 8.13 -11.64 -1.21
N LEU A 289 8.41 -12.55 -2.16
CA LEU A 289 7.71 -13.82 -2.27
C LEU A 289 7.93 -14.68 -1.02
N GLN A 290 9.16 -14.75 -0.53
CA GLN A 290 9.47 -15.48 0.71
C GLN A 290 8.78 -14.87 1.94
N ALA A 291 8.84 -13.55 2.09
CA ALA A 291 8.20 -12.84 3.20
C ALA A 291 6.66 -12.90 3.13
N SER A 292 6.07 -13.01 1.94
CA SER A 292 4.62 -13.18 1.78
C SER A 292 4.11 -14.55 2.26
N GLU A 293 5.00 -15.54 2.33
CA GLU A 293 4.74 -16.90 2.80
C GLU A 293 5.25 -17.12 4.23
N ASP A 294 5.68 -16.05 4.90
CA ASP A 294 6.18 -16.12 6.27
C ASP A 294 5.04 -16.50 7.23
N PRO A 295 5.29 -17.38 8.22
CA PRO A 295 4.26 -17.74 9.21
C PRO A 295 3.83 -16.57 10.10
N PHE A 296 4.62 -15.50 10.20
CA PHE A 296 4.34 -14.35 11.05
C PHE A 296 3.49 -13.32 10.28
N PRO A 297 2.25 -13.03 10.71
CA PRO A 297 1.35 -12.15 9.98
C PRO A 297 1.88 -10.74 9.69
N PRO A 298 2.63 -10.07 10.57
CA PRO A 298 3.16 -8.73 10.29
C PRO A 298 4.20 -8.72 9.17
N VAL A 299 5.04 -9.76 9.11
CA VAL A 299 6.04 -9.95 8.05
C VAL A 299 5.32 -10.13 6.71
N GLN A 300 4.31 -10.99 6.70
CA GLN A 300 3.43 -11.22 5.57
C GLN A 300 2.73 -9.92 5.13
N ALA A 301 2.16 -9.16 6.07
CA ALA A 301 1.47 -7.90 5.78
C ALA A 301 2.42 -6.86 5.13
N CYS A 302 3.62 -6.68 5.67
CA CYS A 302 4.65 -5.80 5.07
C CYS A 302 4.98 -6.20 3.63
N ALA A 303 5.17 -7.50 3.37
CA ALA A 303 5.44 -8.00 2.03
C ALA A 303 4.27 -7.75 1.07
N LEU A 304 3.03 -7.98 1.52
CA LEU A 304 1.83 -7.78 0.72
C LEU A 304 1.55 -6.30 0.41
N TRP A 305 1.70 -5.39 1.39
CA TRP A 305 1.63 -3.94 1.14
C TRP A 305 2.69 -3.46 0.15
N SER A 306 3.87 -4.09 0.15
CA SER A 306 4.90 -3.83 -0.85
C SER A 306 4.43 -4.25 -2.24
N LEU A 307 3.92 -5.48 -2.37
CA LEU A 307 3.40 -6.02 -3.63
C LEU A 307 2.22 -5.22 -4.17
N GLN A 308 1.35 -4.74 -3.29
CA GLN A 308 0.25 -3.86 -3.66
C GLN A 308 0.78 -2.54 -4.24
N HIS A 309 1.68 -1.86 -3.54
CA HIS A 309 2.32 -0.63 -4.06
C HIS A 309 2.96 -0.89 -5.42
N ARG A 310 3.63 -2.04 -5.59
CA ARG A 310 4.20 -2.44 -6.88
C ARG A 310 3.15 -2.57 -7.97
N ALA A 311 2.01 -3.15 -7.65
CA ALA A 311 0.93 -3.32 -8.61
C ALA A 311 0.19 -2.00 -8.91
N ALA A 312 0.08 -1.09 -7.95
CA ALA A 312 -0.54 0.22 -8.11
C ALA A 312 0.36 1.19 -8.90
N ALA A 313 1.63 1.32 -8.52
CA ALA A 313 2.57 2.30 -9.09
C ALA A 313 3.44 1.77 -10.25
N GLY A 314 3.62 0.45 -10.35
CA GLY A 314 4.51 -0.18 -11.33
C GLY A 314 3.88 -0.44 -12.70
N GLN A 315 4.72 -0.77 -13.69
CA GLN A 315 4.25 -1.22 -15.01
C GLN A 315 3.96 -2.71 -15.01
N ALA A 316 2.99 -3.15 -15.82
CA ALA A 316 2.66 -4.58 -15.95
C ALA A 316 3.86 -5.41 -16.47
N GLY A 317 4.74 -4.79 -17.26
CA GLY A 317 5.98 -5.41 -17.76
C GLY A 317 6.93 -5.86 -16.66
N ASP A 318 6.93 -5.20 -15.50
CA ASP A 318 7.86 -5.49 -14.39
C ASP A 318 7.40 -6.72 -13.59
N LEU A 319 6.08 -6.92 -13.48
CA LEU A 319 5.49 -8.04 -12.75
C LEU A 319 5.33 -9.29 -13.63
N LYS A 320 5.17 -9.13 -14.94
CA LYS A 320 4.97 -10.23 -15.89
C LYS A 320 6.02 -11.36 -15.79
N PRO A 321 7.33 -11.08 -15.67
CA PRO A 321 8.35 -12.12 -15.50
C PRO A 321 8.10 -13.01 -14.26
N HIS A 322 7.46 -12.44 -13.24
CA HIS A 322 7.23 -13.08 -11.95
C HIS A 322 5.80 -13.64 -11.81
N ALA A 323 4.93 -13.43 -12.79
CA ALA A 323 3.50 -13.76 -12.71
C ALA A 323 3.21 -15.21 -12.29
N ARG A 324 4.02 -16.17 -12.76
CA ARG A 324 3.88 -17.60 -12.45
C ARG A 324 4.07 -17.93 -10.96
N LEU A 325 4.92 -17.17 -10.27
CA LEU A 325 5.18 -17.35 -8.83
C LEU A 325 4.30 -16.43 -7.99
N LEU A 326 4.08 -15.21 -8.50
CA LEU A 326 3.37 -14.17 -7.79
C LEU A 326 1.87 -14.47 -7.64
N LEU A 327 1.19 -14.93 -8.71
CA LEU A 327 -0.25 -15.21 -8.66
C LEU A 327 -0.59 -16.32 -7.64
N PRO A 328 0.11 -17.47 -7.58
CA PRO A 328 -0.14 -18.46 -6.53
C PRO A 328 0.26 -17.97 -5.13
N ALA A 329 1.31 -17.14 -5.00
CA ALA A 329 1.73 -16.60 -3.71
C ALA A 329 0.67 -15.67 -3.11
N VAL A 330 0.16 -14.70 -3.88
CA VAL A 330 -0.89 -13.77 -3.38
C VAL A 330 -2.21 -14.49 -3.09
N LYS A 331 -2.57 -15.53 -3.87
CA LYS A 331 -3.75 -16.35 -3.60
C LYS A 331 -3.61 -17.12 -2.28
N ARG A 332 -2.45 -17.75 -2.04
CA ARG A 332 -2.16 -18.44 -0.77
C ARG A 332 -2.05 -17.47 0.40
N GLY A 333 -1.52 -16.28 0.19
CA GLY A 333 -1.46 -15.25 1.23
C GLY A 333 -2.83 -14.71 1.62
N LEU A 334 -3.80 -14.75 0.70
CA LEU A 334 -5.19 -14.39 0.96
C LEU A 334 -5.97 -15.51 1.66
N GLU A 335 -5.76 -16.76 1.25
CA GLU A 335 -6.41 -17.93 1.82
C GLU A 335 -5.92 -18.20 3.25
N GLY A 336 -6.83 -18.11 4.23
CA GLY A 336 -6.49 -18.31 5.65
C GLY A 336 -5.66 -17.19 6.27
N ALA A 337 -5.64 -16.00 5.66
CA ALA A 337 -4.98 -14.84 6.25
C ALA A 337 -5.53 -14.54 7.64
N SER A 338 -4.65 -14.13 8.56
CA SER A 338 -5.05 -13.63 9.86
C SER A 338 -5.76 -12.28 9.72
N ASP A 339 -6.53 -11.88 10.74
CA ASP A 339 -7.25 -10.59 10.72
C ASP A 339 -6.31 -9.39 10.54
N ALA A 340 -5.06 -9.49 11.03
CA ALA A 340 -4.05 -8.45 10.88
C ALA A 340 -3.46 -8.35 9.46
N ALA A 341 -3.27 -9.49 8.78
CA ALA A 341 -2.68 -9.54 7.44
C ALA A 341 -3.72 -9.46 6.31
N PHE A 342 -4.99 -9.78 6.60
CA PHE A 342 -6.06 -9.85 5.62
C PHE A 342 -6.26 -8.56 4.79
N PRO A 343 -6.26 -7.34 5.38
CA PRO A 343 -6.40 -6.12 4.58
C PRO A 343 -5.31 -6.00 3.52
N ALA A 344 -4.05 -6.26 3.90
CA ALA A 344 -2.91 -6.24 2.99
C ALA A 344 -3.01 -7.34 1.93
N ALA A 345 -3.41 -8.55 2.34
CA ALA A 345 -3.56 -9.70 1.44
C ALA A 345 -4.63 -9.49 0.37
N ALA A 346 -5.79 -8.99 0.77
CA ALA A 346 -6.90 -8.73 -0.13
C ALA A 346 -6.55 -7.63 -1.13
N ALA A 347 -6.00 -6.52 -0.66
CA ALA A 347 -5.61 -5.40 -1.50
C ALA A 347 -4.48 -5.78 -2.47
N ALA A 348 -3.44 -6.46 -1.98
CA ALA A 348 -2.34 -6.95 -2.82
C ALA A 348 -2.81 -7.96 -3.87
N ALA A 349 -3.67 -8.92 -3.51
CA ALA A 349 -4.18 -9.90 -4.47
C ALA A 349 -4.94 -9.22 -5.61
N ILE A 350 -5.83 -8.28 -5.29
CA ILE A 350 -6.66 -7.59 -6.28
C ILE A 350 -5.79 -6.73 -7.19
N ASP A 351 -4.91 -5.90 -6.63
CA ASP A 351 -4.07 -4.99 -7.43
C ASP A 351 -3.09 -5.76 -8.31
N VAL A 352 -2.45 -6.82 -7.78
CA VAL A 352 -1.52 -7.66 -8.53
C VAL A 352 -2.24 -8.36 -9.69
N VAL A 353 -3.40 -8.96 -9.44
CA VAL A 353 -4.17 -9.62 -10.51
C VAL A 353 -4.66 -8.60 -11.52
N ALA A 354 -5.14 -7.43 -11.07
CA ALA A 354 -5.57 -6.36 -11.96
C ALA A 354 -4.44 -5.85 -12.86
N ARG A 355 -3.22 -5.75 -12.31
CA ARG A 355 -2.04 -5.31 -13.07
C ARG A 355 -1.56 -6.36 -14.06
N LEU A 356 -1.60 -7.64 -13.70
CA LEU A 356 -1.11 -8.75 -14.54
C LEU A 356 -2.07 -9.11 -15.68
N GLU A 357 -3.36 -9.22 -15.37
CA GLU A 357 -4.40 -9.65 -16.32
C GLU A 357 -4.95 -8.47 -17.14
N GLY A 358 -4.79 -7.24 -16.67
CA GLY A 358 -5.28 -6.05 -17.34
C GLY A 358 -6.82 -6.01 -17.41
N PRO A 359 -7.42 -5.45 -18.49
CA PRO A 359 -8.87 -5.25 -18.57
C PRO A 359 -9.66 -6.51 -18.97
N ASN A 360 -9.06 -7.71 -18.96
CA ASN A 360 -9.73 -8.93 -19.42
C ASN A 360 -10.66 -9.53 -18.34
N PRO A 361 -12.00 -9.42 -18.44
CA PRO A 361 -12.90 -9.94 -17.42
C PRO A 361 -12.96 -11.47 -17.38
N TYR A 362 -12.49 -12.15 -18.42
CA TYR A 362 -12.48 -13.61 -18.52
C TYR A 362 -11.21 -14.24 -17.95
N ALA A 363 -10.29 -13.44 -17.43
CA ALA A 363 -9.08 -13.96 -16.83
C ALA A 363 -9.43 -14.81 -15.60
N ARG A 364 -9.01 -16.08 -15.62
CA ARG A 364 -9.27 -17.05 -14.54
C ARG A 364 -8.80 -16.53 -13.18
N SER A 365 -7.71 -15.77 -13.14
CA SER A 365 -7.16 -15.21 -11.90
C SER A 365 -8.14 -14.30 -11.16
N TYR A 366 -8.99 -13.53 -11.86
CA TYR A 366 -10.03 -12.72 -11.21
C TYR A 366 -11.09 -13.59 -10.53
N HIS A 367 -11.54 -14.66 -11.20
CA HIS A 367 -12.52 -15.59 -10.64
C HIS A 367 -11.95 -16.37 -9.45
N ASP A 368 -10.70 -16.80 -9.53
CA ASP A 368 -10.04 -17.51 -8.42
C ASP A 368 -9.94 -16.59 -7.19
N VAL A 369 -9.48 -15.34 -7.35
CA VAL A 369 -9.39 -14.37 -6.25
C VAL A 369 -10.77 -14.06 -5.68
N MET A 370 -11.78 -13.83 -6.51
CA MET A 370 -13.15 -13.61 -6.05
C MET A 370 -13.67 -14.80 -5.24
N THR A 371 -13.39 -16.02 -5.68
CA THR A 371 -13.84 -17.24 -4.99
C THR A 371 -13.21 -17.37 -3.60
N ILE A 372 -11.91 -17.07 -3.49
CA ILE A 372 -11.19 -17.04 -2.21
C ILE A 372 -11.74 -15.92 -1.32
N LEU A 373 -11.87 -14.69 -1.85
CA LEU A 373 -12.46 -13.56 -1.10
C LEU A 373 -13.84 -13.93 -0.55
N LEU A 374 -14.71 -14.54 -1.34
CA LEU A 374 -16.03 -14.98 -0.85
C LEU A 374 -15.91 -16.01 0.27
N GLY A 375 -14.95 -16.94 0.19
CA GLY A 375 -14.69 -17.90 1.28
C GLY A 375 -14.25 -17.19 2.56
N GLU A 376 -13.32 -16.24 2.44
CA GLU A 376 -12.83 -15.45 3.58
C GLU A 376 -13.91 -14.53 4.17
N GLY A 377 -14.80 -13.99 3.33
CA GLY A 377 -15.94 -13.19 3.76
C GLY A 377 -16.99 -14.04 4.50
N GLU A 378 -17.27 -15.25 4.03
CA GLU A 378 -18.18 -16.20 4.70
C GLU A 378 -17.62 -16.66 6.06
N LEU A 379 -16.32 -16.95 6.14
CA LEU A 379 -15.65 -17.33 7.39
C LEU A 379 -15.55 -16.15 8.37
N GLY A 380 -15.22 -14.97 7.86
CA GLY A 380 -14.94 -13.76 8.62
C GLY A 380 -16.15 -12.88 8.90
N GLY A 381 -17.34 -13.20 8.38
CA GLY A 381 -18.47 -12.27 8.34
C GLY A 381 -19.03 -11.81 9.68
N HIS A 382 -18.64 -12.46 10.78
CA HIS A 382 -19.02 -12.10 12.15
C HIS A 382 -18.05 -11.09 12.80
N ASN A 383 -16.82 -10.96 12.29
CA ASN A 383 -15.85 -9.98 12.77
C ASN A 383 -16.03 -8.67 11.96
N PRO A 384 -16.46 -7.56 12.60
CA PRO A 384 -16.71 -6.31 11.88
C PRO A 384 -15.46 -5.73 11.21
N GLU A 385 -14.28 -5.89 11.81
CA GLU A 385 -13.02 -5.40 11.24
C GLU A 385 -12.65 -6.19 9.98
N ARG A 386 -12.85 -7.52 10.01
CA ARG A 386 -12.64 -8.38 8.83
C ARG A 386 -13.65 -8.09 7.73
N ALA A 387 -14.91 -7.86 8.09
CA ALA A 387 -15.95 -7.45 7.14
C ALA A 387 -15.63 -6.08 6.52
N ALA A 388 -15.20 -5.10 7.32
CA ALA A 388 -14.79 -3.79 6.84
C ALA A 388 -13.59 -3.88 5.89
N ALA A 389 -12.57 -4.66 6.24
CA ALA A 389 -11.42 -4.90 5.37
C ALA A 389 -11.82 -5.58 4.05
N TRP A 390 -12.74 -6.55 4.10
CA TRP A 390 -13.27 -7.21 2.91
C TRP A 390 -14.01 -6.22 2.02
N LEU A 391 -14.88 -5.40 2.61
CA LEU A 391 -15.69 -4.40 1.91
C LEU A 391 -14.86 -3.25 1.34
N ALA A 392 -13.71 -2.95 1.92
CA ALA A 392 -12.75 -2.01 1.34
C ALA A 392 -12.02 -2.62 0.12
N ALA A 393 -11.66 -3.91 0.20
CA ALA A 393 -10.86 -4.56 -0.83
C ALA A 393 -11.67 -5.02 -2.05
N ALA A 394 -12.84 -5.64 -1.85
CA ALA A 394 -13.57 -6.33 -2.92
C ALA A 394 -14.15 -5.42 -4.03
N PRO A 395 -14.71 -4.23 -3.77
CA PRO A 395 -15.37 -3.43 -4.81
C PRO A 395 -14.49 -3.07 -6.02
N PRO A 396 -13.20 -2.73 -5.87
CA PRO A 396 -12.27 -2.57 -7.00
C PRO A 396 -12.22 -3.75 -7.99
N LEU A 397 -12.59 -4.97 -7.56
CA LEU A 397 -12.65 -6.15 -8.41
C LEU A 397 -13.93 -6.22 -9.26
N PHE A 398 -15.02 -5.57 -8.85
CA PHE A 398 -16.32 -5.68 -9.52
C PHE A 398 -16.29 -5.14 -10.96
N PRO A 399 -15.71 -3.96 -11.25
CA PRO A 399 -15.58 -3.49 -12.63
C PRO A 399 -14.68 -4.36 -13.51
N ARG A 400 -13.72 -5.07 -12.88
CA ARG A 400 -12.82 -5.98 -13.59
C ARG A 400 -13.52 -7.26 -14.04
N LEU A 401 -14.44 -7.77 -13.23
CA LEU A 401 -15.31 -8.90 -13.59
C LEU A 401 -16.48 -8.46 -14.48
N GLY A 402 -16.99 -7.24 -14.31
CA GLY A 402 -18.17 -6.73 -14.99
C GLY A 402 -19.35 -7.68 -14.84
N LEU A 403 -19.97 -8.05 -15.96
CA LEU A 403 -21.11 -8.98 -15.98
C LEU A 403 -20.78 -10.38 -15.43
N GLN A 404 -19.50 -10.80 -15.46
CA GLN A 404 -19.07 -12.10 -14.93
C GLN A 404 -19.22 -12.18 -13.41
N LEU A 405 -19.37 -11.06 -12.71
CA LEU A 405 -19.69 -11.02 -11.29
C LEU A 405 -20.99 -11.77 -10.97
N ALA A 406 -21.93 -11.81 -11.93
CA ALA A 406 -23.19 -12.55 -11.79
C ALA A 406 -23.01 -14.05 -11.53
N SER A 407 -21.89 -14.65 -11.98
CA SER A 407 -21.57 -16.06 -11.70
C SER A 407 -21.35 -16.35 -10.20
N HIS A 408 -21.07 -15.32 -9.40
CA HIS A 408 -20.79 -15.41 -7.98
C HIS A 408 -21.98 -14.99 -7.09
N PHE A 409 -23.13 -14.65 -7.67
CA PHE A 409 -24.28 -14.10 -6.95
C PHE A 409 -24.83 -15.00 -5.85
N SER A 410 -24.77 -16.32 -6.04
CA SER A 410 -25.23 -17.29 -5.04
C SER A 410 -24.53 -17.15 -3.69
N ARG A 411 -23.29 -16.63 -3.68
CA ARG A 411 -22.48 -16.39 -2.48
C ARG A 411 -22.37 -14.90 -2.16
N LEU A 412 -22.16 -14.06 -3.18
CA LEU A 412 -21.95 -12.63 -3.02
C LEU A 412 -23.19 -11.91 -2.45
N MET A 413 -24.38 -12.18 -3.00
CA MET A 413 -25.58 -11.43 -2.60
C MET A 413 -25.98 -11.71 -1.15
N PRO A 414 -26.07 -12.97 -0.67
CA PRO A 414 -26.34 -13.23 0.74
C PRO A 414 -25.34 -12.57 1.68
N LEU A 415 -24.05 -12.56 1.31
CA LEU A 415 -22.98 -11.96 2.10
C LEU A 415 -23.16 -10.44 2.24
N LEU A 416 -23.31 -9.72 1.13
CA LEU A 416 -23.53 -8.27 1.12
C LEU A 416 -24.81 -7.88 1.87
N LEU A 417 -25.90 -8.61 1.66
CA LEU A 417 -27.17 -8.34 2.34
C LEU A 417 -27.11 -8.64 3.84
N GLY A 418 -26.30 -9.61 4.26
CA GLY A 418 -25.97 -9.83 5.67
C GLY A 418 -25.28 -8.62 6.29
N TRP A 419 -24.26 -8.09 5.63
CA TRP A 419 -23.51 -6.92 6.13
C TRP A 419 -24.25 -5.60 6.03
N CYS A 420 -25.21 -5.44 5.11
CA CYS A 420 -26.14 -4.30 5.11
C CYS A 420 -26.96 -4.22 6.40
N ARG A 421 -27.06 -5.33 7.14
CA ARG A 421 -27.77 -5.45 8.42
C ARG A 421 -26.82 -5.64 9.61
N ALA A 422 -25.53 -5.39 9.43
CA ALA A 422 -24.54 -5.46 10.51
C ALA A 422 -24.85 -4.41 11.59
N PRO A 423 -24.48 -4.66 12.86
CA PRO A 423 -24.72 -3.69 13.93
C PRO A 423 -23.84 -2.43 13.79
N GLN A 424 -22.66 -2.55 13.18
CA GLN A 424 -21.74 -1.43 12.98
C GLN A 424 -22.13 -0.61 11.74
N GLN A 425 -22.35 0.69 11.94
CA GLN A 425 -22.75 1.62 10.89
C GLN A 425 -21.75 1.68 9.71
N HIS A 426 -20.45 1.73 9.99
CA HIS A 426 -19.42 1.81 8.95
C HIS A 426 -19.41 0.56 8.04
N VAL A 427 -19.68 -0.64 8.61
CA VAL A 427 -19.80 -1.89 7.83
C VAL A 427 -21.02 -1.83 6.93
N ARG A 428 -22.17 -1.36 7.45
CA ARG A 428 -23.40 -1.20 6.64
C ARG A 428 -23.19 -0.24 5.47
N LEU A 429 -22.54 0.91 5.72
CA LEU A 429 -22.23 1.88 4.67
C LEU A 429 -21.33 1.28 3.59
N ALA A 430 -20.26 0.60 3.98
CA ALA A 430 -19.36 -0.05 3.04
C ALA A 430 -20.06 -1.18 2.26
N ALA A 431 -20.97 -1.93 2.92
CA ALA A 431 -21.77 -2.98 2.28
C ALA A 431 -22.76 -2.43 1.26
N LEU A 432 -23.44 -1.32 1.56
CA LEU A 432 -24.33 -0.63 0.62
C LEU A 432 -23.54 -0.07 -0.57
N ALA A 433 -22.38 0.54 -0.35
CA ALA A 433 -21.53 1.01 -1.43
C ALA A 433 -21.07 -0.15 -2.34
N ALA A 434 -20.68 -1.28 -1.76
CA ALA A 434 -20.33 -2.49 -2.51
C ALA A 434 -21.55 -3.07 -3.26
N LEU A 435 -22.73 -3.08 -2.65
CA LEU A 435 -23.97 -3.54 -3.27
C LEU A 435 -24.37 -2.66 -4.46
N LEU A 436 -24.29 -1.34 -4.32
CA LEU A 436 -24.52 -0.39 -5.39
C LEU A 436 -23.60 -0.67 -6.59
N GLU A 437 -22.32 -0.87 -6.33
CA GLU A 437 -21.34 -1.18 -7.39
C GLU A 437 -21.64 -2.54 -8.05
N ALA A 438 -22.01 -3.55 -7.27
CA ALA A 438 -22.42 -4.84 -7.81
C ALA A 438 -23.67 -4.70 -8.71
N ILE A 439 -24.68 -3.93 -8.29
CA ILE A 439 -25.89 -3.65 -9.08
C ILE A 439 -25.52 -2.96 -10.40
N ARG A 440 -24.67 -1.93 -10.35
CA ARG A 440 -24.20 -1.19 -11.54
C ARG A 440 -23.48 -2.10 -12.54
N MET A 441 -22.58 -2.95 -12.07
CA MET A 441 -21.79 -3.85 -12.93
C MET A 441 -22.59 -4.99 -13.55
N THR A 442 -23.77 -5.29 -13.00
CA THR A 442 -24.57 -6.46 -13.36
C THR A 442 -26.02 -6.13 -13.70
N TRP A 443 -26.33 -4.86 -13.95
CA TRP A 443 -27.69 -4.36 -14.15
C TRP A 443 -28.57 -5.22 -15.09
N PRO A 444 -28.08 -5.85 -16.19
CA PRO A 444 -28.93 -6.69 -17.04
C PRO A 444 -29.45 -7.97 -16.37
N ARG A 445 -28.87 -8.37 -15.22
CA ARG A 445 -29.21 -9.58 -14.46
C ARG A 445 -29.98 -9.27 -13.17
N ILE A 446 -29.98 -8.02 -12.74
CA ILE A 446 -30.63 -7.57 -11.51
C ILE A 446 -32.16 -7.72 -11.49
N PRO A 447 -32.93 -7.63 -12.59
CA PRO A 447 -34.40 -7.76 -12.56
C PRO A 447 -34.94 -8.98 -11.81
N VAL A 448 -34.22 -10.12 -11.82
CA VAL A 448 -34.64 -11.35 -11.14
C VAL A 448 -34.52 -11.25 -9.60
N HIS A 449 -33.76 -10.29 -9.10
CA HIS A 449 -33.45 -10.11 -7.67
C HIS A 449 -34.09 -8.85 -7.06
N THR A 450 -34.77 -8.02 -7.86
CA THR A 450 -35.28 -6.70 -7.44
C THR A 450 -36.20 -6.76 -6.22
N ALA A 451 -37.16 -7.68 -6.19
CA ALA A 451 -38.10 -7.81 -5.07
C ALA A 451 -37.39 -8.11 -3.73
N VAL A 452 -36.38 -8.98 -3.75
CA VAL A 452 -35.61 -9.34 -2.55
C VAL A 452 -34.72 -8.19 -2.10
N LEU A 453 -34.00 -7.57 -3.04
CA LEU A 453 -33.12 -6.44 -2.76
C LEU A 453 -33.91 -5.25 -2.21
N TRP A 454 -35.06 -4.92 -2.80
CA TRP A 454 -35.94 -3.85 -2.32
C TRP A 454 -36.41 -4.11 -0.89
N GLY A 455 -36.84 -5.34 -0.59
CA GLY A 455 -37.28 -5.71 0.75
C GLY A 455 -36.21 -5.52 1.82
N VAL A 456 -34.95 -5.80 1.51
CA VAL A 456 -33.81 -5.57 2.42
C VAL A 456 -33.50 -4.09 2.56
N LEU A 457 -33.40 -3.35 1.45
CA LEU A 457 -33.11 -1.91 1.46
C LEU A 457 -34.16 -1.12 2.24
N ARG A 458 -35.44 -1.45 2.05
CA ARG A 458 -36.55 -0.84 2.79
C ARG A 458 -36.41 -1.04 4.28
N ARG A 459 -36.02 -2.25 4.70
CA ARG A 459 -35.80 -2.57 6.10
C ARG A 459 -34.63 -1.77 6.68
N VAL A 460 -33.48 -1.77 5.99
CA VAL A 460 -32.29 -1.02 6.41
C VAL A 460 -32.58 0.47 6.54
N HIS A 461 -33.30 1.04 5.57
CA HIS A 461 -33.74 2.44 5.60
C HIS A 461 -34.63 2.72 6.82
N SER A 462 -35.67 1.90 7.05
CA SER A 462 -36.58 2.08 8.19
C SER A 462 -35.92 1.92 9.55
N GLU A 463 -34.95 1.02 9.69
CA GLU A 463 -34.21 0.82 10.93
C GLU A 463 -33.35 2.06 11.24
N GLU A 464 -32.74 2.68 10.23
CA GLU A 464 -31.91 3.87 10.39
C GLU A 464 -32.73 5.15 10.64
N THR A 465 -33.87 5.31 9.98
CA THR A 465 -34.77 6.46 10.23
C THR A 465 -35.31 6.43 11.65
N GLN A 466 -35.69 5.24 12.15
CA GLN A 466 -36.13 5.05 13.53
C GLN A 466 -35.02 5.37 14.54
N CYS A 467 -33.79 4.88 14.34
CA CYS A 467 -32.67 5.18 15.24
C CYS A 467 -32.34 6.69 15.28
N SER A 468 -32.41 7.37 14.14
CA SER A 468 -32.12 8.81 14.03
C SER A 468 -33.11 9.68 14.81
N THR A 469 -34.38 9.29 14.90
CA THR A 469 -35.40 10.03 15.69
C THR A 469 -35.16 9.99 17.20
N VAL A 470 -34.46 8.97 17.70
CA VAL A 470 -34.25 8.75 19.14
C VAL A 470 -33.03 9.52 19.67
N ILE A 471 -32.00 9.73 18.85
CA ILE A 471 -30.69 10.21 19.32
C ILE A 471 -30.59 11.75 19.34
N GLY A 472 -31.50 12.49 18.72
CA GLY A 472 -31.44 13.95 18.68
C GLY A 472 -30.37 14.46 17.71
N SER A 473 -30.78 15.31 16.79
CA SER A 473 -30.12 15.67 15.52
C SER A 473 -28.85 16.54 15.64
N ALA A 474 -27.83 16.15 16.42
CA ALA A 474 -26.68 17.02 16.67
C ALA A 474 -25.45 16.76 15.77
N GLU A 475 -25.36 15.63 15.06
CA GLU A 475 -24.20 15.36 14.20
C GLU A 475 -24.62 15.13 12.75
N GLN A 476 -24.68 16.23 11.98
CA GLN A 476 -24.67 16.21 10.52
C GLN A 476 -23.26 15.85 10.03
N GLY A 477 -22.90 14.58 10.19
CA GLY A 477 -21.71 13.95 9.60
C GLY A 477 -22.02 13.20 8.29
N PRO A 478 -21.00 12.76 7.54
CA PRO A 478 -21.10 12.33 6.14
C PRO A 478 -21.92 11.04 5.96
N ALA A 479 -22.64 10.97 4.83
CA ALA A 479 -23.41 9.84 4.29
C ALA A 479 -24.11 8.95 5.34
N THR A 480 -25.40 9.20 5.58
CA THR A 480 -26.21 8.32 6.43
C THR A 480 -26.44 6.97 5.74
N VAL A 481 -26.60 5.90 6.52
CA VAL A 481 -26.94 4.58 5.98
C VAL A 481 -28.25 4.63 5.19
N ALA A 482 -29.19 5.48 5.62
CA ALA A 482 -30.43 5.75 4.91
C ALA A 482 -30.17 6.32 3.51
N ALA A 483 -29.32 7.35 3.36
CA ALA A 483 -28.99 7.92 2.05
C ALA A 483 -28.33 6.89 1.12
N ALA A 484 -27.37 6.11 1.63
CA ALA A 484 -26.73 5.04 0.85
C ALA A 484 -27.73 3.94 0.43
N ALA A 485 -28.74 3.66 1.25
CA ALA A 485 -29.82 2.73 0.91
C ALA A 485 -30.74 3.30 -0.20
N VAL A 486 -31.02 4.60 -0.17
CA VAL A 486 -31.75 5.31 -1.24
C VAL A 486 -30.98 5.25 -2.55
N ASP A 487 -29.66 5.47 -2.55
CA ASP A 487 -28.83 5.37 -3.76
C ASP A 487 -28.86 3.95 -4.36
N CYS A 488 -28.80 2.92 -3.52
CA CYS A 488 -28.96 1.53 -3.95
C CYS A 488 -30.36 1.29 -4.54
N ALA A 489 -31.41 1.81 -3.89
CA ALA A 489 -32.78 1.65 -4.32
C ALA A 489 -33.06 2.38 -5.64
N LEU A 490 -32.43 3.54 -5.86
CA LEU A 490 -32.47 4.28 -7.10
C LEU A 490 -31.79 3.51 -8.23
N ALA A 491 -30.60 2.97 -8.00
CA ALA A 491 -29.94 2.09 -8.98
C ALA A 491 -30.79 0.85 -9.31
N LEU A 492 -31.46 0.29 -8.29
CA LEU A 492 -32.36 -0.84 -8.45
C LEU A 492 -33.63 -0.48 -9.25
N TRP A 493 -34.18 0.72 -9.04
CA TRP A 493 -35.32 1.26 -9.78
C TRP A 493 -35.04 1.31 -11.28
N PHE A 494 -33.85 1.79 -11.67
CA PHE A 494 -33.43 1.80 -13.07
C PHE A 494 -33.13 0.40 -13.60
N ALA A 495 -32.47 -0.46 -12.81
CA ALA A 495 -32.10 -1.80 -13.24
C ALA A 495 -33.30 -2.76 -13.35
N GLY A 496 -34.37 -2.56 -12.56
CA GLY A 496 -35.52 -3.46 -12.49
C GLY A 496 -36.49 -3.37 -13.67
N GLY A 497 -36.45 -2.28 -14.44
CA GLY A 497 -37.33 -2.04 -15.57
C GLY A 497 -38.78 -1.71 -15.19
N THR A 498 -39.61 -1.46 -16.21
CA THR A 498 -40.97 -0.93 -16.04
C THR A 498 -41.93 -1.86 -15.30
N ALA A 499 -41.76 -3.17 -15.43
CA ALA A 499 -42.59 -4.16 -14.73
C ALA A 499 -42.43 -4.05 -13.21
N PHE A 500 -41.18 -3.97 -12.73
CA PHE A 500 -40.88 -3.78 -11.31
C PHE A 500 -41.39 -2.43 -10.80
N GLN A 501 -41.17 -1.36 -11.57
CA GLN A 501 -41.67 -0.02 -11.23
C GLN A 501 -43.20 0.00 -11.10
N SER A 502 -43.92 -0.62 -12.03
CA SER A 502 -45.37 -0.72 -11.99
C SER A 502 -45.86 -1.53 -10.79
N GLU A 503 -45.23 -2.68 -10.51
CA GLU A 503 -45.55 -3.49 -9.33
C GLU A 503 -45.35 -2.69 -8.04
N LEU A 504 -44.23 -1.96 -7.93
CA LEU A 504 -43.92 -1.17 -6.75
C LEU A 504 -44.92 -0.03 -6.52
N MET A 505 -45.31 0.68 -7.57
CA MET A 505 -46.28 1.77 -7.50
C MET A 505 -47.70 1.28 -7.20
N THR A 506 -48.07 0.10 -7.68
CA THR A 506 -49.41 -0.48 -7.51
C THR A 506 -49.56 -1.35 -6.26
N ALA A 507 -48.46 -1.70 -5.58
CA ALA A 507 -48.47 -2.48 -4.36
C ALA A 507 -49.30 -1.80 -3.26
N LYS A 508 -50.14 -2.59 -2.56
CA LYS A 508 -50.90 -2.12 -1.40
C LYS A 508 -49.93 -1.66 -0.31
N GLY A 509 -49.96 -0.38 0.02
CA GLY A 509 -49.06 0.23 1.01
C GLY A 509 -47.87 0.99 0.42
N SER A 510 -47.76 1.14 -0.91
CA SER A 510 -46.73 1.97 -1.54
C SER A 510 -46.70 3.41 -1.01
N ALA A 511 -47.86 3.97 -0.67
CA ALA A 511 -47.97 5.28 -0.04
C ALA A 511 -47.36 5.38 1.37
N GLN A 512 -47.14 4.25 2.06
CA GLN A 512 -46.50 4.19 3.38
C GLN A 512 -45.04 3.74 3.30
N ASP A 513 -44.53 3.43 2.11
CA ASP A 513 -43.15 3.00 1.93
C ASP A 513 -42.22 4.23 1.91
N GLU A 514 -41.65 4.55 3.07
CA GLU A 514 -40.72 5.69 3.24
C GLU A 514 -39.55 5.64 2.25
N LEU A 515 -39.05 4.44 1.90
CA LEU A 515 -37.97 4.30 0.94
C LEU A 515 -38.42 4.70 -0.46
N LEU A 516 -39.63 4.29 -0.87
CA LEU A 516 -40.18 4.68 -2.17
C LEU A 516 -40.36 6.20 -2.26
N GLN A 517 -40.87 6.83 -1.20
CA GLN A 517 -41.01 8.29 -1.15
C GLN A 517 -39.64 8.99 -1.29
N ALA A 518 -38.62 8.51 -0.57
CA ALA A 518 -37.28 9.06 -0.66
C ALA A 518 -36.66 8.88 -2.06
N VAL A 519 -36.89 7.74 -2.71
CA VAL A 519 -36.44 7.49 -4.09
C VAL A 519 -37.15 8.43 -5.08
N MET A 520 -38.47 8.64 -4.93
CA MET A 520 -39.22 9.57 -5.78
C MET A 520 -38.73 11.01 -5.61
N GLN A 521 -38.51 11.45 -4.39
CA GLN A 521 -37.94 12.77 -4.11
C GLN A 521 -36.54 12.91 -4.75
N ARG A 522 -35.68 11.89 -4.63
CA ARG A 522 -34.35 11.93 -5.24
C ARG A 522 -34.39 11.96 -6.78
N LEU A 523 -35.37 11.31 -7.39
CA LEU A 523 -35.62 11.39 -8.83
C LEU A 523 -36.05 12.79 -9.27
N GLU A 524 -36.89 13.47 -8.49
CA GLU A 524 -37.29 14.87 -8.72
C GLU A 524 -36.08 15.81 -8.60
N GLU A 525 -35.27 15.66 -7.55
CA GLU A 525 -34.03 16.43 -7.35
C GLU A 525 -33.04 16.24 -8.53
N CYS A 526 -32.82 15.01 -8.98
CA CYS A 526 -31.97 14.76 -10.16
C CYS A 526 -32.53 15.38 -11.44
N ALA A 527 -33.86 15.41 -11.61
CA ALA A 527 -34.49 16.05 -12.77
C ALA A 527 -34.36 17.58 -12.73
N GLU A 528 -34.43 18.19 -11.54
CA GLU A 528 -34.18 19.62 -11.33
C GLU A 528 -32.71 19.97 -11.58
N GLU A 529 -31.76 19.17 -11.08
CA GLU A 529 -30.32 19.31 -11.32
C GLU A 529 -29.99 19.21 -12.82
N GLU A 530 -30.62 18.28 -13.54
CA GLU A 530 -30.46 18.15 -15.00
C GLU A 530 -31.04 19.36 -15.76
N GLN A 531 -32.19 19.90 -15.31
CA GLN A 531 -32.78 21.12 -15.90
C GLN A 531 -31.94 22.37 -15.65
N GLU A 532 -31.33 22.50 -14.47
CA GLU A 532 -30.43 23.59 -14.13
C GLU A 532 -29.11 23.48 -14.90
N ALA A 533 -28.55 22.26 -15.01
CA ALA A 533 -27.35 22.00 -15.80
C ALA A 533 -27.56 22.24 -17.30
N ALA A 534 -28.74 21.90 -17.83
CA ALA A 534 -29.16 22.17 -19.20
C ALA A 534 -29.54 23.64 -19.45
N GLY A 535 -28.90 24.58 -18.74
CA GLY A 535 -29.22 26.01 -18.71
C GLY A 535 -29.45 26.64 -20.11
N PRO A 536 -30.00 27.86 -20.16
CA PRO A 536 -30.61 28.44 -21.37
C PRO A 536 -29.68 28.56 -22.60
N ALA A 537 -28.36 28.42 -22.43
CA ALA A 537 -27.39 28.38 -23.51
C ALA A 537 -27.48 27.10 -24.37
N ASP A 538 -27.74 25.95 -23.76
CA ASP A 538 -27.89 24.67 -24.48
C ASP A 538 -29.30 24.53 -25.07
N ALA A 539 -30.31 25.12 -24.43
CA ALA A 539 -31.66 25.23 -25.00
C ALA A 539 -31.66 26.06 -26.31
N ALA A 540 -30.87 27.14 -26.37
CA ALA A 540 -30.70 27.93 -27.59
C ALA A 540 -29.90 27.19 -28.68
N GLN A 541 -28.91 26.35 -28.31
CA GLN A 541 -28.19 25.50 -29.26
C GLN A 541 -29.02 24.29 -29.73
N GLN A 542 -29.85 23.70 -28.87
CA GLN A 542 -30.80 22.64 -29.24
C GLN A 542 -31.94 23.20 -30.09
N GLU A 543 -32.45 24.42 -29.84
CA GLU A 543 -33.38 25.09 -30.75
C GLU A 543 -32.70 25.45 -32.09
N GLN A 544 -31.45 25.88 -32.10
CA GLN A 544 -30.70 26.11 -33.36
C GLN A 544 -30.40 24.80 -34.12
N GLN A 545 -30.16 23.69 -33.43
CA GLN A 545 -29.98 22.37 -34.07
C GLN A 545 -31.31 21.77 -34.53
N ALA A 546 -32.41 21.97 -33.80
CA ALA A 546 -33.75 21.57 -34.22
C ALA A 546 -34.31 22.45 -35.36
N GLN A 547 -33.85 23.71 -35.46
CA GLN A 547 -34.17 24.63 -36.55
C GLN A 547 -33.23 24.51 -37.76
N GLN A 548 -32.22 23.62 -37.76
CA GLN A 548 -31.55 23.22 -39.00
C GLN A 548 -32.49 22.25 -39.74
N PRO A 549 -33.21 22.69 -40.79
CA PRO A 549 -34.05 21.78 -41.55
C PRO A 549 -33.12 20.84 -42.31
N LEU A 550 -33.36 19.53 -42.23
CA LEU A 550 -33.43 18.57 -43.34
C LEU A 550 -32.72 18.92 -44.69
N VAL A 551 -31.53 19.51 -44.66
CA VAL A 551 -30.73 19.95 -45.83
C VAL A 551 -29.48 19.08 -46.01
N GLN A 552 -29.28 18.06 -45.17
CA GLN A 552 -28.21 17.05 -45.35
C GLN A 552 -28.75 15.62 -45.58
N MET A 553 -29.97 15.50 -46.11
CA MET A 553 -30.49 14.21 -46.58
C MET A 553 -31.14 14.32 -47.98
N LEU A 554 -30.45 15.05 -48.85
CA LEU A 554 -30.35 14.91 -50.31
C LEU A 554 -28.88 15.10 -50.67
#